data_AF-A0A5I2X3N3-F1
#
_entry.id   AF-A0A5I2X3N3-F1
#
_cell.length_a   1.000
_cell.length_b   1.000
_cell.length_c   1.000
_cell.angle_alpha   90.00
_cell.angle_beta   90.00
_cell.angle_gamma   90.00
#
_symmetry.space_group_name_H-M   'P 1'
#
loop_
_entity.id
_entity.type
_entity.pdbx_description
1 polymer ?
#
loop_
_entity_poly.entity_id
_entity_poly.type
_entity_poly.pdbx_seq_one_letter_code
_entity_poly.pdbx_strand_id
1 'polypeptide(L)'
;MKILVYGINYSPELTGIGKYTGEMVAWMAREGHEVRVITAPPYYPQWKVGERYSAWRYRREEGEATVWRCPLYVPKQPSTLKRLLHLGSFALSSFFPLMAQRRWKPDRIIGVVPTLFCTPGMRLLATLSGARTVLHIQDYEVDAMLGLGMAGKGKRGSVARLATAFERSALRNVDNVSTISRSMMNKAREKGVAAEKILFFPNWSEVARFQDVNDADVTALRQQLGLPEGKKIVLYSGNIGEKQGLEKVIDAAERLRDRPLIFAIVGQGGGKARLENMARERGLANIKFLPLQPYDALPALLKMGDCHLVVQKRGAADAVLPSKLTNILAVGGNAVITAEPHTELGQLCARYPGIAVCVEPESTDALVDGISQALAMPKNNTTAREYAERTLNKENVLRQFIADIRG
;
A
#
# COMPACT_ATOMS: atom_id res chain seq x y z
N MET A 1 20.49 17.48 -7.28
CA MET A 1 19.50 17.62 -8.37
C MET A 1 18.33 18.43 -7.85
N LYS A 2 17.67 19.15 -8.73
CA LYS A 2 16.38 19.82 -8.52
C LYS A 2 15.26 18.85 -8.88
N ILE A 3 14.51 18.40 -7.88
CA ILE A 3 13.44 17.42 -8.06
C ILE A 3 12.10 18.08 -7.75
N LEU A 4 11.21 18.09 -8.74
CA LEU A 4 9.83 18.52 -8.55
C LEU A 4 8.95 17.29 -8.34
N VAL A 5 8.35 17.16 -7.16
CA VAL A 5 7.33 16.15 -6.88
C VAL A 5 5.95 16.76 -7.10
N TYR A 6 5.11 16.10 -7.88
CA TYR A 6 3.80 16.59 -8.26
C TYR A 6 2.76 15.49 -8.05
N GLY A 7 1.83 15.69 -7.13
CA GLY A 7 0.87 14.65 -6.76
C GLY A 7 -0.22 15.22 -5.86
N ILE A 8 -1.37 14.55 -5.77
CA ILE A 8 -2.50 15.06 -4.99
C ILE A 8 -2.40 14.72 -3.49
N ASN A 9 -1.60 13.69 -3.14
CA ASN A 9 -1.42 13.20 -1.77
C ASN A 9 0.00 13.44 -1.27
N TYR A 10 0.11 14.06 -0.10
CA TYR A 10 1.37 14.41 0.55
C TYR A 10 1.19 14.51 2.07
N SER A 11 2.30 14.51 2.81
CA SER A 11 2.33 14.81 4.25
C SER A 11 1.49 16.06 4.58
N PRO A 12 0.72 16.09 5.69
CA PRO A 12 0.73 15.19 6.86
C PRO A 12 -0.26 14.00 6.79
N GLU A 13 -0.67 13.54 5.60
CA GLU A 13 -1.49 12.34 5.49
C GLU A 13 -0.73 11.11 6.04
N LEU A 14 -1.29 10.48 7.08
CA LEU A 14 -0.59 9.40 7.83
C LEU A 14 -0.63 8.03 7.13
N THR A 15 -1.41 7.90 6.06
CA THR A 15 -1.66 6.59 5.41
C THR A 15 -1.72 6.73 3.90
N GLY A 16 -1.52 5.61 3.20
CA GLY A 16 -1.59 5.54 1.75
C GLY A 16 -0.49 6.37 1.08
N ILE A 17 -0.84 6.94 -0.08
CA ILE A 17 0.09 7.63 -0.98
C ILE A 17 0.76 8.82 -0.28
N GLY A 18 0.01 9.58 0.52
CA GLY A 18 0.54 10.78 1.17
C GLY A 18 1.67 10.50 2.16
N LYS A 19 1.63 9.34 2.87
CA LYS A 19 2.72 8.85 3.72
C LYS A 19 3.99 8.66 2.89
N TYR A 20 3.91 7.84 1.83
CA TYR A 20 5.06 7.51 1.00
C TYR A 20 5.64 8.72 0.27
N THR A 21 4.80 9.60 -0.28
CA THR A 21 5.26 10.85 -0.92
C THR A 21 5.97 11.75 0.09
N GLY A 22 5.43 11.89 1.31
CA GLY A 22 6.03 12.67 2.38
C GLY A 22 7.42 12.15 2.78
N GLU A 23 7.50 10.86 3.07
CA GLU A 23 8.76 10.20 3.46
C GLU A 23 9.81 10.22 2.35
N MET A 24 9.39 10.05 1.09
CA MET A 24 10.26 10.16 -0.09
C MET A 24 10.88 11.57 -0.20
N VAL A 25 10.05 12.62 -0.07
CA VAL A 25 10.51 14.01 -0.17
C VAL A 25 11.48 14.36 0.96
N ALA A 26 11.13 14.02 2.20
CA ALA A 26 12.00 14.24 3.35
C ALA A 26 13.35 13.54 3.19
N TRP A 27 13.34 12.28 2.73
CA TRP A 27 14.55 11.54 2.45
C TRP A 27 15.39 12.17 1.33
N MET A 28 14.77 12.57 0.20
CA MET A 28 15.48 13.22 -0.91
C MET A 28 16.13 14.55 -0.47
N ALA A 29 15.43 15.34 0.34
CA ALA A 29 15.96 16.59 0.90
C ALA A 29 17.18 16.33 1.79
N ARG A 30 17.10 15.32 2.67
CA ARG A 30 18.21 14.91 3.54
C ARG A 30 19.43 14.40 2.75
N GLU A 31 19.22 13.74 1.62
CA GLU A 31 20.29 13.33 0.69
C GLU A 31 20.86 14.49 -0.16
N GLY A 32 20.52 15.74 0.17
CA GLY A 32 21.07 16.94 -0.47
C GLY A 32 20.42 17.29 -1.80
N HIS A 33 19.22 16.81 -2.09
CA HIS A 33 18.45 17.26 -3.26
C HIS A 33 17.64 18.52 -2.94
N GLU A 34 17.54 19.42 -3.91
CA GLU A 34 16.65 20.57 -3.81
C GLU A 34 15.26 20.09 -4.24
N VAL A 35 14.36 19.89 -3.28
CA VAL A 35 13.05 19.30 -3.53
C VAL A 35 11.96 20.35 -3.44
N ARG A 36 11.09 20.37 -4.45
CA ARG A 36 9.86 21.17 -4.47
C ARG A 36 8.67 20.27 -4.64
N VAL A 37 7.56 20.60 -3.99
CA VAL A 37 6.34 19.78 -4.03
C VAL A 37 5.16 20.63 -4.45
N ILE A 38 4.37 20.15 -5.41
CA ILE A 38 3.06 20.71 -5.75
C ILE A 38 2.01 19.66 -5.39
N THR A 39 1.15 20.00 -4.43
CA THR A 39 0.20 19.05 -3.84
C THR A 39 -1.12 19.69 -3.44
N ALA A 40 -2.10 18.88 -3.05
CA ALA A 40 -3.30 19.35 -2.39
C ALA A 40 -3.09 19.61 -0.89
N PRO A 41 -3.97 20.39 -0.23
CA PRO A 41 -4.18 20.28 1.21
C PRO A 41 -4.55 18.84 1.60
N PRO A 42 -4.13 18.35 2.78
CA PRO A 42 -4.43 16.99 3.23
C PRO A 42 -5.94 16.82 3.39
N TYR A 43 -6.48 15.78 2.76
CA TYR A 43 -7.91 15.47 2.79
C TYR A 43 -8.19 13.99 3.04
N TYR A 44 -7.20 13.12 2.81
CA TYR A 44 -7.32 11.68 2.96
C TYR A 44 -6.82 11.24 4.36
N PRO A 45 -7.41 10.18 4.98
CA PRO A 45 -8.48 9.29 4.50
C PRO A 45 -9.91 9.81 4.70
N GLN A 46 -10.11 10.92 5.41
CA GLN A 46 -11.45 11.36 5.85
C GLN A 46 -12.30 11.95 4.72
N TRP A 47 -11.76 12.15 3.51
CA TRP A 47 -12.39 12.90 2.43
C TRP A 47 -12.87 14.29 2.88
N LYS A 48 -12.08 14.93 3.73
CA LYS A 48 -12.34 16.25 4.30
C LYS A 48 -11.00 16.95 4.53
N VAL A 49 -10.87 18.18 4.05
CA VAL A 49 -9.67 18.98 4.28
C VAL A 49 -9.45 19.20 5.77
N GLY A 50 -8.21 18.97 6.24
CA GLY A 50 -7.84 19.13 7.64
C GLY A 50 -8.04 20.57 8.15
N GLU A 51 -8.30 20.73 9.44
CA GLU A 51 -8.72 22.01 10.04
C GLU A 51 -7.74 23.17 9.84
N ARG A 52 -6.44 22.88 9.74
CA ARG A 52 -5.38 23.87 9.52
C ARG A 52 -5.18 24.25 8.04
N TYR A 53 -5.99 23.69 7.15
CA TYR A 53 -5.84 23.83 5.71
C TYR A 53 -7.13 24.33 5.06
N SER A 54 -7.01 24.88 3.84
CA SER A 54 -8.14 25.39 3.07
C SER A 54 -8.26 24.65 1.76
N ALA A 55 -9.49 24.26 1.40
CA ALA A 55 -9.79 23.68 0.08
C ALA A 55 -9.75 24.72 -1.06
N TRP A 56 -9.74 26.02 -0.75
CA TRP A 56 -10.01 27.09 -1.72
C TRP A 56 -8.87 28.11 -1.84
N ARG A 57 -7.84 28.03 -1.00
CA ARG A 57 -6.71 28.97 -0.98
C ARG A 57 -5.40 28.26 -1.30
N TYR A 58 -4.56 28.91 -2.08
CA TYR A 58 -3.17 28.50 -2.24
C TYR A 58 -2.40 28.74 -0.94
N ARG A 59 -1.50 27.83 -0.60
CA ARG A 59 -0.58 27.98 0.52
C ARG A 59 0.82 27.55 0.10
N ARG A 60 1.83 28.32 0.51
CA ARG A 60 3.24 27.94 0.41
C ARG A 60 3.74 27.60 1.80
N GLU A 61 4.45 26.49 1.92
CA GLU A 61 5.11 26.04 3.14
C GLU A 61 6.59 25.87 2.86
N GLU A 62 7.43 26.36 3.78
CA GLU A 62 8.87 26.17 3.76
C GLU A 62 9.28 25.24 4.90
N GLY A 63 10.19 24.32 4.62
CA GLY A 63 10.70 23.32 5.53
C GLY A 63 11.83 22.55 4.86
N GLU A 64 11.90 21.24 5.04
CA GLU A 64 12.85 20.38 4.32
C GLU A 64 12.66 20.44 2.79
N ALA A 65 11.45 20.75 2.34
CA ALA A 65 11.12 21.02 0.94
C ALA A 65 10.18 22.22 0.86
N THR A 66 10.22 22.97 -0.24
CA THR A 66 9.22 24.00 -0.52
C THR A 66 7.95 23.35 -1.07
N VAL A 67 6.82 23.55 -0.41
CA VAL A 67 5.54 22.91 -0.75
C VAL A 67 4.51 23.96 -1.16
N TRP A 68 3.91 23.79 -2.35
CA TRP A 68 2.74 24.52 -2.80
C TRP A 68 1.50 23.66 -2.66
N ARG A 69 0.59 24.08 -1.78
CA ARG A 69 -0.73 23.47 -1.63
C ARG A 69 -1.74 24.20 -2.50
N CYS A 70 -2.35 23.48 -3.42
CA CYS A 70 -3.28 24.00 -4.41
C CYS A 70 -4.72 23.66 -4.03
N PRO A 71 -5.66 24.59 -4.22
CA PRO A 71 -7.10 24.35 -4.00
C PRO A 71 -7.61 23.11 -4.74
N LEU A 72 -8.59 22.41 -4.15
CA LEU A 72 -9.29 21.33 -4.84
C LEU A 72 -10.71 21.13 -4.30
N TYR A 73 -11.56 20.57 -5.14
CA TYR A 73 -12.88 20.10 -4.76
C TYR A 73 -12.77 18.75 -4.03
N VAL A 74 -13.17 18.66 -2.77
CA VAL A 74 -13.22 17.39 -2.02
C VAL A 74 -14.69 16.97 -1.81
N PRO A 75 -15.14 15.83 -2.37
CA PRO A 75 -16.52 15.38 -2.20
C PRO A 75 -16.73 14.72 -0.83
N LYS A 76 -17.84 15.05 -0.15
CA LYS A 76 -18.27 14.38 1.10
C LYS A 76 -18.53 12.88 0.93
N GLN A 77 -19.04 12.50 -0.25
CA GLN A 77 -19.29 11.12 -0.64
C GLN A 77 -18.74 10.89 -2.05
N PRO A 78 -17.66 10.12 -2.19
CA PRO A 78 -16.98 9.97 -3.47
C PRO A 78 -17.78 9.03 -4.40
N SER A 79 -18.33 9.58 -5.49
CA SER A 79 -18.82 8.83 -6.65
C SER A 79 -17.84 8.98 -7.82
N THR A 80 -17.95 8.13 -8.85
CA THR A 80 -17.05 8.17 -10.02
C THR A 80 -16.95 9.58 -10.63
N LEU A 81 -18.07 10.26 -10.89
CA LEU A 81 -18.07 11.62 -11.44
C LEU A 81 -17.45 12.64 -10.47
N LYS A 82 -17.76 12.54 -9.17
CA LYS A 82 -17.19 13.46 -8.16
C LYS A 82 -15.69 13.26 -8.00
N ARG A 83 -15.18 12.03 -8.15
CA ARG A 83 -13.74 11.74 -8.19
C ARG A 83 -13.07 12.36 -9.41
N LEU A 84 -13.70 12.28 -10.59
CA LEU A 84 -13.19 12.97 -11.78
C LEU A 84 -13.13 14.50 -11.58
N LEU A 85 -14.17 15.10 -11.00
CA LEU A 85 -14.18 16.53 -10.68
C LEU A 85 -13.11 16.89 -9.63
N HIS A 86 -12.92 16.04 -8.62
CA HIS A 86 -11.86 16.20 -7.62
C HIS A 86 -10.48 16.27 -8.28
N LEU A 87 -10.15 15.29 -9.11
CA LEU A 87 -8.87 15.23 -9.83
C LEU A 87 -8.70 16.38 -10.84
N GLY A 88 -9.75 16.68 -11.61
CA GLY A 88 -9.75 17.78 -12.57
C GLY A 88 -9.59 19.14 -11.91
N SER A 89 -10.25 19.37 -10.76
CA SER A 89 -10.11 20.61 -10.01
C SER A 89 -8.69 20.84 -9.51
N PHE A 90 -8.02 19.76 -9.05
CA PHE A 90 -6.61 19.82 -8.66
C PHE A 90 -5.71 20.07 -9.87
N ALA A 91 -5.92 19.36 -10.98
CA ALA A 91 -5.13 19.54 -12.20
C ALA A 91 -5.20 20.98 -12.73
N LEU A 92 -6.37 21.62 -12.65
CA LEU A 92 -6.55 23.02 -13.04
C LEU A 92 -5.87 23.99 -12.08
N SER A 93 -6.07 23.83 -10.77
CA SER A 93 -5.51 24.76 -9.78
C SER A 93 -3.98 24.67 -9.70
N SER A 94 -3.43 23.46 -9.78
CA SER A 94 -1.99 23.22 -9.69
C SER A 94 -1.22 23.53 -10.97
N PHE A 95 -1.90 23.72 -12.11
CA PHE A 95 -1.27 24.07 -13.38
C PHE A 95 -0.43 25.36 -13.32
N PHE A 96 -0.93 26.41 -12.65
CA PHE A 96 -0.20 27.69 -12.59
C PHE A 96 1.05 27.62 -11.69
N PRO A 97 0.98 27.08 -10.46
CA PRO A 97 2.18 26.79 -9.66
C PRO A 97 3.19 25.89 -10.37
N LEU A 98 2.70 24.92 -11.17
CA LEU A 98 3.54 24.03 -11.98
C LEU A 98 4.31 24.82 -13.04
N MET A 99 3.63 25.62 -13.86
CA MET A 99 4.27 26.43 -14.89
C MET A 99 5.24 27.47 -14.31
N ALA A 100 4.96 27.98 -13.10
CA ALA A 100 5.88 28.89 -12.40
C ALA A 100 7.25 28.25 -12.08
N GLN A 101 7.34 26.92 -12.00
CA GLN A 101 8.61 26.21 -11.79
C GLN A 101 9.53 26.21 -13.02
N ARG A 102 9.05 26.69 -14.19
CA ARG A 102 9.89 26.79 -15.40
C ARG A 102 11.18 27.57 -15.15
N ARG A 103 11.13 28.65 -14.36
CA ARG A 103 12.32 29.46 -14.01
C ARG A 103 13.26 28.73 -13.07
N TRP A 104 12.74 27.86 -12.22
CA TRP A 104 13.54 27.07 -11.31
C TRP A 104 14.35 25.99 -12.03
N LYS A 105 13.84 25.52 -13.18
CA LYS A 105 14.44 24.49 -14.06
C LYS A 105 14.69 23.18 -13.30
N PRO A 106 13.63 22.38 -13.03
CA PRO A 106 13.83 21.07 -12.42
C PRO A 106 14.65 20.16 -13.34
N ASP A 107 15.49 19.31 -12.75
CA ASP A 107 16.18 18.24 -13.49
C ASP A 107 15.24 17.04 -13.72
N ARG A 108 14.34 16.81 -12.75
CA ARG A 108 13.37 15.72 -12.72
C ARG A 108 12.00 16.18 -12.23
N ILE A 109 10.95 15.65 -12.84
CA ILE A 109 9.57 15.83 -12.39
C ILE A 109 8.96 14.46 -12.13
N ILE A 110 8.60 14.19 -10.87
CA ILE A 110 7.99 12.95 -10.41
C ILE A 110 6.49 13.19 -10.23
N GLY A 111 5.68 12.66 -11.12
CA GLY A 111 4.22 12.67 -11.05
C GLY A 111 3.68 11.46 -10.28
N VAL A 112 3.06 11.67 -9.12
CA VAL A 112 2.50 10.59 -8.28
C VAL A 112 1.02 10.40 -8.59
N VAL A 113 0.65 9.23 -9.14
CA VAL A 113 -0.72 8.87 -9.53
C VAL A 113 -1.51 8.43 -8.28
N PRO A 114 -2.77 8.87 -8.02
CA PRO A 114 -3.88 9.22 -8.92
C PRO A 114 -3.92 10.70 -9.37
N THR A 115 -3.08 11.06 -10.34
CA THR A 115 -3.00 12.41 -10.91
C THR A 115 -2.78 12.35 -12.41
N LEU A 116 -3.35 11.35 -13.10
CA LEU A 116 -3.13 11.21 -14.54
C LEU A 116 -3.55 12.45 -15.33
N PHE A 117 -4.58 13.17 -14.87
CA PHE A 117 -5.02 14.47 -15.43
C PHE A 117 -3.95 15.56 -15.40
N CYS A 118 -2.96 15.43 -14.52
CA CYS A 118 -1.86 16.37 -14.35
C CYS A 118 -0.70 16.11 -15.34
N THR A 119 -0.66 14.93 -15.97
CA THR A 119 0.41 14.49 -16.87
C THR A 119 0.66 15.44 -18.05
N PRO A 120 -0.36 16.00 -18.75
CA PRO A 120 -0.11 16.93 -19.85
C PRO A 120 0.63 18.19 -19.41
N GLY A 121 0.25 18.78 -18.26
CA GLY A 121 0.94 19.94 -17.69
C GLY A 121 2.36 19.59 -17.25
N MET A 122 2.56 18.41 -16.64
CA MET A 122 3.88 17.91 -16.25
C MET A 122 4.82 17.81 -17.45
N ARG A 123 4.34 17.24 -18.56
CA ARG A 123 5.11 17.12 -19.80
C ARG A 123 5.42 18.47 -20.42
N LEU A 124 4.46 19.40 -20.43
CA LEU A 124 4.70 20.75 -20.93
C LEU A 124 5.83 21.42 -20.15
N LEU A 125 5.82 21.32 -18.82
CA LEU A 125 6.92 21.86 -18.01
C LEU A 125 8.25 21.17 -18.34
N ALA A 126 8.25 19.84 -18.48
CA ALA A 126 9.44 19.07 -18.83
C ALA A 126 10.05 19.55 -20.14
N THR A 127 9.27 19.67 -21.21
CA THR A 127 9.71 20.20 -22.51
C THR A 127 10.24 21.63 -22.40
N LEU A 128 9.58 22.48 -21.60
CA LEU A 128 9.99 23.89 -21.44
C LEU A 128 11.21 24.11 -20.54
N SER A 129 11.60 23.11 -19.75
CA SER A 129 12.70 23.19 -18.78
C SER A 129 13.87 22.25 -19.09
N GLY A 130 13.68 21.27 -19.98
CA GLY A 130 14.64 20.19 -20.24
C GLY A 130 14.64 19.08 -19.20
N ALA A 131 13.63 19.04 -18.31
CA ALA A 131 13.53 18.02 -17.25
C ALA A 131 13.14 16.65 -17.83
N ARG A 132 13.53 15.56 -17.15
CA ARG A 132 12.95 14.23 -17.39
C ARG A 132 11.76 13.96 -16.47
N THR A 133 10.79 13.20 -16.97
CA THR A 133 9.52 12.88 -16.32
C THR A 133 9.45 11.44 -15.86
N VAL A 134 9.01 11.25 -14.61
CA VAL A 134 8.74 9.94 -14.05
C VAL A 134 7.32 9.92 -13.55
N LEU A 135 6.49 9.02 -14.07
CA LEU A 135 5.15 8.83 -13.55
C LEU A 135 5.14 7.63 -12.59
N HIS A 136 4.97 7.88 -11.30
CA HIS A 136 4.92 6.87 -10.25
C HIS A 136 3.47 6.45 -9.97
N ILE A 137 3.12 5.23 -10.37
CA ILE A 137 1.80 4.64 -10.22
C ILE A 137 1.68 3.94 -8.87
N GLN A 138 0.94 4.58 -7.95
CA GLN A 138 0.51 3.98 -6.69
C GLN A 138 -0.86 3.29 -6.81
N ASP A 139 -1.71 3.77 -7.73
CA ASP A 139 -3.03 3.20 -8.00
C ASP A 139 -3.45 3.45 -9.46
N TYR A 140 -4.12 2.46 -10.07
CA TYR A 140 -4.73 2.60 -11.40
C TYR A 140 -6.15 3.17 -11.28
N GLU A 141 -6.23 4.47 -10.99
CA GLU A 141 -7.47 5.17 -10.72
C GLU A 141 -8.55 5.01 -11.80
N VAL A 142 -8.15 5.00 -13.08
CA VAL A 142 -9.07 4.88 -14.22
C VAL A 142 -9.68 3.49 -14.23
N ASP A 143 -8.89 2.45 -14.00
CA ASP A 143 -9.38 1.07 -13.94
C ASP A 143 -10.27 0.84 -12.72
N ALA A 144 -9.91 1.41 -11.57
CA ALA A 144 -10.74 1.35 -10.37
C ALA A 144 -12.11 2.03 -10.60
N MET A 145 -12.12 3.20 -11.26
CA MET A 145 -13.34 3.92 -11.61
C MET A 145 -14.20 3.21 -12.66
N LEU A 146 -13.57 2.56 -13.65
CA LEU A 146 -14.26 1.79 -14.68
C LEU A 146 -14.81 0.47 -14.14
N GLY A 147 -14.04 -0.25 -13.31
CA GLY A 147 -14.47 -1.48 -12.66
C GLY A 147 -15.67 -1.29 -11.72
N LEU A 148 -15.72 -0.17 -10.99
CA LEU A 148 -16.90 0.24 -10.21
C LEU A 148 -18.11 0.66 -11.07
N GLY A 149 -17.90 0.96 -12.36
CA GLY A 149 -18.92 1.44 -13.29
C GLY A 149 -19.51 0.36 -14.22
N MET A 150 -19.02 -0.88 -14.17
CA MET A 150 -19.45 -1.97 -15.06
C MET A 150 -20.76 -2.62 -14.61
N ALA A 151 -21.86 -1.87 -14.79
CA ALA A 151 -23.23 -2.40 -14.79
C ALA A 151 -24.16 -1.66 -15.78
N GLY A 152 -23.65 -1.17 -16.92
CA GLY A 152 -24.52 -0.52 -17.92
C GLY A 152 -23.93 -0.43 -19.32
N LYS A 153 -24.46 -1.23 -20.25
CA LYS A 153 -24.20 -1.13 -21.69
C LYS A 153 -24.92 0.09 -22.27
N GLY A 154 -24.20 0.92 -23.03
CA GLY A 154 -24.73 2.03 -23.84
C GLY A 154 -24.26 3.43 -23.38
N LYS A 155 -23.61 4.19 -24.28
CA LYS A 155 -22.93 5.50 -24.07
C LYS A 155 -21.77 5.55 -23.05
N ARG A 156 -21.75 4.72 -22.00
CA ARG A 156 -20.61 4.57 -21.07
C ARG A 156 -19.35 3.97 -21.72
N GLY A 157 -19.51 3.19 -22.79
CA GLY A 157 -18.38 2.52 -23.47
C GLY A 157 -17.48 3.44 -24.31
N SER A 158 -17.97 4.59 -24.81
CA SER A 158 -17.13 5.58 -25.50
C SER A 158 -16.30 6.39 -24.51
N VAL A 159 -16.90 6.79 -23.38
CA VAL A 159 -16.20 7.46 -22.28
C VAL A 159 -15.11 6.56 -21.70
N ALA A 160 -15.41 5.27 -21.50
CA ALA A 160 -14.42 4.30 -21.05
C ALA A 160 -13.25 4.15 -22.04
N ARG A 161 -13.54 4.11 -23.35
CA ARG A 161 -12.52 4.08 -24.41
C ARG A 161 -11.66 5.35 -24.40
N LEU A 162 -12.26 6.52 -24.25
CA LEU A 162 -11.53 7.79 -24.18
C LEU A 162 -10.65 7.86 -22.93
N ALA A 163 -11.17 7.47 -21.77
CA ALA A 163 -10.41 7.42 -20.52
C ALA A 163 -9.22 6.46 -20.63
N THR A 164 -9.45 5.27 -21.21
CA THR A 164 -8.38 4.28 -21.46
C THR A 164 -7.36 4.82 -22.46
N ALA A 165 -7.79 5.48 -23.52
CA ALA A 165 -6.89 6.08 -24.51
C ALA A 165 -6.07 7.23 -23.90
N PHE A 166 -6.67 8.07 -23.08
CA PHE A 166 -6.00 9.13 -22.34
C PHE A 166 -4.95 8.56 -21.38
N GLU A 167 -5.31 7.55 -20.59
CA GLU A 167 -4.38 6.88 -19.68
C GLU A 167 -3.21 6.25 -20.45
N ARG A 168 -3.48 5.46 -21.50
CA ARG A 168 -2.41 4.89 -22.35
C ARG A 168 -1.51 5.96 -22.93
N SER A 169 -2.11 7.05 -23.42
CA SER A 169 -1.35 8.19 -23.93
C SER A 169 -0.48 8.79 -22.84
N ALA A 170 -1.02 9.07 -21.65
CA ALA A 170 -0.28 9.63 -20.51
C ALA A 170 0.91 8.75 -20.12
N LEU A 171 0.70 7.43 -20.03
CA LEU A 171 1.75 6.46 -19.66
C LEU A 171 2.86 6.32 -20.72
N ARG A 172 2.53 6.37 -22.01
CA ARG A 172 3.51 6.21 -23.10
C ARG A 172 4.42 7.42 -23.30
N ASN A 173 3.95 8.57 -22.86
CA ASN A 173 4.46 9.87 -23.22
C ASN A 173 5.41 10.48 -22.17
N VAL A 174 5.78 9.71 -21.16
CA VAL A 174 6.79 10.06 -20.14
C VAL A 174 8.10 9.32 -20.40
N ASP A 175 9.17 9.76 -19.74
CA ASP A 175 10.49 9.14 -19.87
C ASP A 175 10.52 7.79 -19.14
N ASN A 176 10.01 7.76 -17.90
CA ASN A 176 9.86 6.54 -17.11
C ASN A 176 8.49 6.42 -16.47
N VAL A 177 8.04 5.18 -16.28
CA VAL A 177 6.88 4.82 -15.47
C VAL A 177 7.35 3.91 -14.36
N SER A 178 7.06 4.25 -13.10
CA SER A 178 7.38 3.36 -11.97
C SER A 178 6.10 2.84 -11.33
N THR A 179 6.13 1.62 -10.78
CA THR A 179 4.96 1.02 -10.11
C THR A 179 5.35 0.30 -8.82
N ILE A 180 4.40 0.19 -7.89
CA ILE A 180 4.64 -0.39 -6.56
C ILE A 180 4.62 -1.92 -6.50
N SER A 181 4.25 -2.58 -7.60
CA SER A 181 4.19 -4.04 -7.72
C SER A 181 4.51 -4.49 -9.14
N ARG A 182 4.82 -5.78 -9.30
CA ARG A 182 5.16 -6.37 -10.60
C ARG A 182 3.91 -6.62 -11.45
N SER A 183 2.81 -6.97 -10.81
CA SER A 183 1.50 -7.05 -11.46
C SER A 183 1.09 -5.70 -12.06
N MET A 184 1.38 -4.59 -11.37
CA MET A 184 1.20 -3.24 -11.95
C MET A 184 2.19 -2.96 -13.09
N MET A 185 3.43 -3.44 -13.03
CA MET A 185 4.36 -3.34 -14.18
C MET A 185 3.80 -4.04 -15.41
N ASN A 186 3.27 -5.26 -15.26
CA ASN A 186 2.64 -6.00 -16.35
C ASN A 186 1.45 -5.22 -16.93
N LYS A 187 0.64 -4.61 -16.08
CA LYS A 187 -0.46 -3.75 -16.51
C LYS A 187 0.01 -2.50 -17.26
N ALA A 188 1.12 -1.89 -16.86
CA ALA A 188 1.75 -0.80 -17.62
C ALA A 188 2.20 -1.28 -19.02
N ARG A 189 2.76 -2.50 -19.12
CA ARG A 189 3.13 -3.12 -20.41
C ARG A 189 1.91 -3.37 -21.29
N GLU A 190 0.83 -3.91 -20.75
CA GLU A 190 -0.45 -4.10 -21.46
C GLU A 190 -1.06 -2.78 -21.94
N LYS A 191 -0.79 -1.68 -21.23
CA LYS A 191 -1.16 -0.31 -21.63
C LYS A 191 -0.19 0.32 -22.65
N GLY A 192 0.85 -0.41 -23.07
CA GLY A 192 1.75 -0.06 -24.17
C GLY A 192 3.02 0.69 -23.75
N VAL A 193 3.39 0.67 -22.48
CA VAL A 193 4.68 1.22 -22.01
C VAL A 193 5.80 0.22 -22.32
N ALA A 194 6.89 0.70 -22.92
CA ALA A 194 8.04 -0.13 -23.26
C ALA A 194 8.75 -0.64 -21.99
N ALA A 195 9.28 -1.87 -22.02
CA ALA A 195 9.76 -2.56 -20.81
C ALA A 195 10.93 -1.83 -20.14
N GLU A 196 11.81 -1.23 -20.92
CA GLU A 196 12.97 -0.43 -20.52
C GLU A 196 12.59 0.89 -19.83
N LYS A 197 11.36 1.38 -20.03
CA LYS A 197 10.84 2.57 -19.35
C LYS A 197 10.21 2.26 -18.00
N ILE A 198 9.95 0.98 -17.70
CA ILE A 198 9.20 0.57 -16.52
C ILE A 198 10.15 0.26 -15.37
N LEU A 199 10.04 1.03 -14.31
CA LEU A 199 10.85 0.90 -13.10
C LEU A 199 10.04 0.23 -11.98
N PHE A 200 10.69 -0.66 -11.24
CA PHE A 200 10.08 -1.26 -10.06
C PHE A 200 10.37 -0.36 -8.85
N PHE A 201 9.36 0.33 -8.33
CA PHE A 201 9.51 1.21 -7.17
C PHE A 201 8.47 0.83 -6.11
N PRO A 202 8.71 -0.24 -5.32
CA PRO A 202 7.78 -0.74 -4.33
C PRO A 202 7.60 0.25 -3.17
N ASN A 203 6.46 0.14 -2.49
CA ASN A 203 6.29 0.78 -1.20
C ASN A 203 7.19 0.11 -0.16
N TRP A 204 7.84 0.91 0.68
CA TRP A 204 8.74 0.44 1.73
C TRP A 204 8.03 0.19 3.06
N SER A 205 8.71 -0.52 3.96
CA SER A 205 8.34 -0.68 5.35
C SER A 205 9.44 -0.14 6.26
N GLU A 206 9.09 0.10 7.52
CA GLU A 206 10.02 0.52 8.59
C GLU A 206 10.85 -0.68 9.07
N VAL A 207 11.57 -1.34 8.16
CA VAL A 207 12.27 -2.62 8.43
C VAL A 207 13.12 -2.56 9.70
N ALA A 208 13.89 -1.49 9.90
CA ALA A 208 14.75 -1.30 11.08
C ALA A 208 13.98 -1.44 12.40
N ARG A 209 12.72 -1.01 12.44
CA ARG A 209 11.88 -1.07 13.63
C ARG A 209 11.43 -2.49 13.98
N PHE A 210 11.45 -3.40 13.02
CA PHE A 210 10.97 -4.77 13.14
C PHE A 210 12.10 -5.79 13.35
N GLN A 211 13.36 -5.39 13.24
CA GLN A 211 14.52 -6.29 13.37
C GLN A 211 14.96 -6.52 14.82
N ASP A 212 15.04 -5.44 15.62
CA ASP A 212 15.63 -5.48 16.97
C ASP A 212 14.57 -5.38 18.07
N VAL A 213 13.50 -6.17 17.93
CA VAL A 213 12.40 -6.19 18.90
C VAL A 213 12.85 -6.95 20.16
N ASN A 214 12.76 -6.31 21.32
CA ASN A 214 13.15 -6.89 22.60
C ASN A 214 12.19 -8.02 23.04
N ASP A 215 12.72 -9.16 23.49
CA ASP A 215 11.93 -10.28 23.98
C ASP A 215 11.17 -9.98 25.28
N ALA A 216 11.66 -9.04 26.09
CA ALA A 216 10.96 -8.56 27.27
C ALA A 216 9.64 -7.88 26.89
N ASP A 217 9.64 -7.04 25.85
CA ASP A 217 8.44 -6.35 25.36
C ASP A 217 7.42 -7.33 24.79
N VAL A 218 7.89 -8.36 24.07
CA VAL A 218 7.04 -9.46 23.58
C VAL A 218 6.37 -10.19 24.73
N THR A 219 7.13 -10.48 25.79
CA THR A 219 6.63 -11.21 26.97
C THR A 219 5.61 -10.39 27.75
N ALA A 220 5.91 -9.11 28.00
CA ALA A 220 5.01 -8.17 28.67
C ALA A 220 3.70 -8.01 27.88
N LEU A 221 3.78 -7.84 26.55
CA LEU A 221 2.61 -7.72 25.70
C LEU A 221 1.77 -9.01 25.70
N ARG A 222 2.41 -10.19 25.66
CA ARG A 222 1.71 -11.49 25.73
C ARG A 222 0.88 -11.61 27.01
N GLN A 223 1.45 -11.22 28.14
CA GLN A 223 0.79 -11.22 29.44
C GLN A 223 -0.34 -10.20 29.50
N GLN A 224 -0.09 -8.96 29.04
CA GLN A 224 -1.11 -7.90 28.97
C GLN A 224 -2.32 -8.31 28.12
N LEU A 225 -2.08 -9.02 27.01
CA LEU A 225 -3.14 -9.52 26.14
C LEU A 225 -3.79 -10.80 26.68
N GLY A 226 -3.33 -11.34 27.81
CA GLY A 226 -3.83 -12.57 28.43
C GLY A 226 -3.76 -13.77 27.50
N LEU A 227 -2.66 -13.91 26.75
CA LEU A 227 -2.42 -15.04 25.86
C LEU A 227 -1.69 -16.14 26.64
N PRO A 228 -2.17 -17.40 26.60
CA PRO A 228 -1.64 -18.47 27.43
C PRO A 228 -0.18 -18.78 27.08
N GLU A 229 0.65 -19.04 28.09
CA GLU A 229 2.02 -19.53 27.91
C GLU A 229 2.04 -20.94 27.29
N GLY A 230 3.15 -21.31 26.64
CA GLY A 230 3.33 -22.63 26.02
C GLY A 230 2.50 -22.90 24.76
N LYS A 231 1.46 -22.12 24.47
CA LYS A 231 0.71 -22.21 23.20
C LYS A 231 1.40 -21.45 22.08
N LYS A 232 1.37 -22.04 20.89
CA LYS A 232 1.77 -21.41 19.64
C LYS A 232 0.69 -20.41 19.20
N ILE A 233 1.11 -19.25 18.68
CA ILE A 233 0.20 -18.15 18.36
C ILE A 233 -0.01 -18.06 16.84
N VAL A 234 -1.24 -18.29 16.41
CA VAL A 234 -1.70 -18.01 15.04
C VAL A 234 -2.28 -16.60 15.02
N LEU A 235 -1.56 -15.65 14.43
CA LEU A 235 -1.84 -14.22 14.54
C LEU A 235 -2.48 -13.65 13.27
N TYR A 236 -3.63 -13.00 13.43
CA TYR A 236 -4.13 -12.04 12.46
C TYR A 236 -4.07 -10.64 13.06
N SER A 237 -3.37 -9.70 12.41
CA SER A 237 -3.32 -8.29 12.82
C SER A 237 -3.75 -7.39 11.65
N GLY A 238 -4.87 -6.68 11.80
CA GLY A 238 -5.36 -5.76 10.78
C GLY A 238 -6.87 -5.50 10.81
N ASN A 239 -7.38 -4.89 9.74
CA ASN A 239 -8.81 -4.59 9.61
C ASN A 239 -9.65 -5.87 9.54
N ILE A 240 -10.69 -5.97 10.36
CA ILE A 240 -11.60 -7.11 10.44
C ILE A 240 -12.83 -6.81 9.55
N GLY A 241 -12.59 -6.78 8.25
CA GLY A 241 -13.63 -6.51 7.24
C GLY A 241 -14.36 -7.78 6.79
N GLU A 242 -15.64 -7.65 6.43
CA GLU A 242 -16.47 -8.76 5.92
C GLU A 242 -15.94 -9.38 4.61
N LYS A 243 -15.09 -8.65 3.89
CA LYS A 243 -14.50 -9.07 2.61
C LYS A 243 -13.16 -9.82 2.74
N GLN A 244 -12.63 -9.99 3.96
CA GLN A 244 -11.31 -10.62 4.16
C GLN A 244 -11.36 -12.15 4.23
N GLY A 245 -12.54 -12.77 4.33
CA GLY A 245 -12.67 -14.23 4.38
C GLY A 245 -12.29 -14.85 5.73
N LEU A 246 -12.34 -14.05 6.80
CA LEU A 246 -11.98 -14.45 8.16
C LEU A 246 -12.87 -15.55 8.74
N GLU A 247 -14.03 -15.79 8.15
CA GLU A 247 -14.91 -16.93 8.50
C GLU A 247 -14.15 -18.25 8.44
N LYS A 248 -13.24 -18.41 7.45
CA LYS A 248 -12.40 -19.59 7.29
C LYS A 248 -11.38 -19.76 8.42
N VAL A 249 -10.98 -18.66 9.06
CA VAL A 249 -10.11 -18.72 10.24
C VAL A 249 -10.87 -19.30 11.43
N ILE A 250 -12.17 -19.03 11.56
CA ILE A 250 -13.02 -19.65 12.60
C ILE A 250 -13.15 -21.14 12.35
N ASP A 251 -13.40 -21.54 11.10
CA ASP A 251 -13.47 -22.95 10.71
C ASP A 251 -12.13 -23.68 10.97
N ALA A 252 -10.99 -23.02 10.70
CA ALA A 252 -9.67 -23.57 10.99
C ALA A 252 -9.41 -23.68 12.50
N ALA A 253 -9.84 -22.69 13.29
CA ALA A 253 -9.74 -22.73 14.75
C ALA A 253 -10.53 -23.89 15.34
N GLU A 254 -11.74 -24.15 14.83
CA GLU A 254 -12.54 -25.30 15.24
C GLU A 254 -11.84 -26.64 14.98
N ARG A 255 -11.26 -26.82 13.79
CA ARG A 255 -10.54 -28.05 13.43
C ARG A 255 -9.23 -28.25 14.20
N LEU A 256 -8.61 -27.15 14.63
CA LEU A 256 -7.34 -27.16 15.36
C LEU A 256 -7.54 -26.98 16.88
N ARG A 257 -8.75 -27.22 17.40
CA ARG A 257 -9.11 -27.01 18.81
C ARG A 257 -8.29 -27.82 19.81
N ASP A 258 -7.88 -29.03 19.43
CA ASP A 258 -7.14 -29.96 20.30
C ASP A 258 -5.62 -29.81 20.20
N ARG A 259 -5.14 -28.87 19.38
CA ARG A 259 -3.71 -28.57 19.24
C ARG A 259 -3.30 -27.51 20.27
N PRO A 260 -2.02 -27.46 20.68
CA PRO A 260 -1.51 -26.44 21.61
C PRO A 260 -1.33 -25.07 20.93
N LEU A 261 -2.41 -24.56 20.34
CA LEU A 261 -2.49 -23.35 19.53
C LEU A 261 -3.50 -22.37 20.10
N ILE A 262 -3.29 -21.08 19.85
CA ILE A 262 -4.30 -20.04 20.04
C ILE A 262 -4.34 -19.11 18.83
N PHE A 263 -5.54 -18.84 18.34
CA PHE A 263 -5.79 -17.85 17.30
C PHE A 263 -5.97 -16.47 17.95
N ALA A 264 -5.03 -15.57 17.73
CA ALA A 264 -5.10 -14.19 18.19
C ALA A 264 -5.54 -13.29 17.03
N ILE A 265 -6.78 -12.79 17.08
CA ILE A 265 -7.35 -11.90 16.06
C ILE A 265 -7.35 -10.47 16.60
N VAL A 266 -6.37 -9.68 16.16
CA VAL A 266 -6.10 -8.32 16.65
C VAL A 266 -6.56 -7.30 15.63
N GLY A 267 -7.48 -6.44 16.05
CA GLY A 267 -7.93 -5.33 15.22
C GLY A 267 -9.37 -4.93 15.46
N GLN A 268 -9.87 -4.11 14.54
CA GLN A 268 -11.24 -3.62 14.51
C GLN A 268 -11.77 -3.66 13.09
N GLY A 269 -13.10 -3.67 12.94
CA GLY A 269 -13.76 -3.65 11.65
C GLY A 269 -15.21 -4.16 11.75
N GLY A 270 -16.01 -3.87 10.73
CA GLY A 270 -17.45 -4.19 10.73
C GLY A 270 -17.76 -5.68 10.88
N GLY A 271 -16.83 -6.57 10.50
CA GLY A 271 -17.02 -8.03 10.61
C GLY A 271 -16.75 -8.62 11.99
N LYS A 272 -16.20 -7.84 12.94
CA LYS A 272 -15.72 -8.35 14.23
C LYS A 272 -16.83 -8.99 15.07
N ALA A 273 -17.92 -8.27 15.31
CA ALA A 273 -19.02 -8.76 16.16
C ALA A 273 -19.62 -10.07 15.63
N ARG A 274 -19.74 -10.20 14.30
CA ARG A 274 -20.21 -11.43 13.65
C ARG A 274 -19.26 -12.61 13.90
N LEU A 275 -17.95 -12.42 13.75
CA LEU A 275 -16.96 -13.47 13.98
C LEU A 275 -16.86 -13.88 15.46
N GLU A 276 -17.00 -12.92 16.38
CA GLU A 276 -17.07 -13.18 17.82
C GLU A 276 -18.30 -14.01 18.19
N ASN A 277 -19.46 -13.72 17.57
CA ASN A 277 -20.67 -14.53 17.75
C ASN A 277 -20.47 -15.96 17.22
N MET A 278 -19.93 -16.12 16.02
CA MET A 278 -19.64 -17.44 15.44
C MET A 278 -18.72 -18.29 16.34
N ALA A 279 -17.65 -17.70 16.88
CA ALA A 279 -16.73 -18.40 17.78
C ALA A 279 -17.42 -18.83 19.09
N ARG A 280 -18.32 -17.98 19.62
CA ARG A 280 -19.08 -18.25 20.84
C ARG A 280 -20.11 -19.36 20.65
N GLU A 281 -20.87 -19.31 19.56
CA GLU A 281 -21.87 -20.33 19.20
C GLU A 281 -21.24 -21.72 19.05
N ARG A 282 -19.99 -21.78 18.55
CA ARG A 282 -19.22 -23.01 18.40
C ARG A 282 -18.41 -23.42 19.65
N GLY A 283 -18.47 -22.64 20.72
CA GLY A 283 -17.76 -22.92 21.99
C GLY A 283 -16.23 -22.97 21.84
N LEU A 284 -15.65 -22.12 20.98
CA LEU A 284 -14.21 -22.15 20.71
C LEU A 284 -13.41 -21.44 21.81
N ALA A 285 -12.61 -22.21 22.55
CA ALA A 285 -11.71 -21.69 23.59
C ALA A 285 -10.28 -21.39 23.09
N ASN A 286 -9.96 -21.77 21.85
CA ASN A 286 -8.64 -21.59 21.24
C ASN A 286 -8.59 -20.36 20.31
N ILE A 287 -9.52 -19.42 20.44
CA ILE A 287 -9.54 -18.16 19.69
C ILE A 287 -9.79 -16.98 20.62
N LYS A 288 -9.07 -15.88 20.42
CA LYS A 288 -9.19 -14.64 21.19
C LYS A 288 -9.25 -13.45 20.25
N PHE A 289 -10.30 -12.65 20.38
CA PHE A 289 -10.44 -11.38 19.71
C PHE A 289 -9.89 -10.27 20.61
N LEU A 290 -8.97 -9.47 20.08
CA LEU A 290 -8.24 -8.45 20.83
C LEU A 290 -8.51 -7.07 20.20
N PRO A 291 -8.50 -5.98 21.00
CA PRO A 291 -8.65 -4.63 20.47
C PRO A 291 -7.46 -4.24 19.59
N LEU A 292 -7.63 -3.19 18.80
CA LEU A 292 -6.53 -2.57 18.05
C LEU A 292 -5.45 -2.13 19.04
N GLN A 293 -4.21 -2.52 18.78
CA GLN A 293 -3.08 -2.17 19.62
C GLN A 293 -2.46 -0.83 19.21
N PRO A 294 -1.84 -0.10 20.15
CA PRO A 294 -1.03 1.06 19.81
C PRO A 294 0.02 0.72 18.77
N TYR A 295 0.34 1.69 17.91
CA TYR A 295 1.29 1.47 16.82
C TYR A 295 2.66 1.00 17.36
N ASP A 296 3.09 1.53 18.50
CA ASP A 296 4.37 1.19 19.15
C ASP A 296 4.49 -0.26 19.60
N ALA A 297 3.37 -0.91 19.91
CA ALA A 297 3.34 -2.33 20.27
C ALA A 297 3.38 -3.27 19.05
N LEU A 298 3.24 -2.74 17.82
CA LEU A 298 3.15 -3.55 16.61
C LEU A 298 4.37 -4.47 16.38
N PRO A 299 5.63 -4.03 16.58
CA PRO A 299 6.78 -4.92 16.41
C PRO A 299 6.76 -6.11 17.37
N ALA A 300 6.48 -5.87 18.67
CA ALA A 300 6.33 -6.92 19.67
C ALA A 300 5.16 -7.85 19.36
N LEU A 301 4.02 -7.29 18.93
CA LEU A 301 2.85 -8.05 18.52
C LEU A 301 3.17 -9.00 17.37
N LEU A 302 3.90 -8.52 16.36
CA LEU A 302 4.24 -9.35 15.21
C LEU A 302 5.29 -10.41 15.57
N LYS A 303 6.35 -10.07 16.30
CA LYS A 303 7.37 -11.05 16.75
C LYS A 303 6.78 -12.17 17.63
N MET A 304 5.68 -11.90 18.32
CA MET A 304 4.96 -12.89 19.13
C MET A 304 4.29 -14.00 18.29
N GLY A 305 3.91 -13.72 17.04
CA GLY A 305 3.22 -14.68 16.18
C GLY A 305 4.14 -15.82 15.75
N ASP A 306 3.70 -17.06 15.92
CA ASP A 306 4.38 -18.24 15.36
C ASP A 306 3.94 -18.53 13.92
N CYS A 307 2.72 -18.12 13.57
CA CYS A 307 2.18 -18.19 12.22
C CYS A 307 1.27 -16.97 11.98
N HIS A 308 1.55 -16.18 10.95
CA HIS A 308 0.75 -15.02 10.58
C HIS A 308 -0.26 -15.35 9.49
N LEU A 309 -1.46 -14.78 9.60
CA LEU A 309 -2.53 -15.00 8.64
C LEU A 309 -2.72 -13.78 7.73
N VAL A 310 -2.48 -13.97 6.44
CA VAL A 310 -2.81 -13.02 5.37
C VAL A 310 -3.93 -13.62 4.52
N VAL A 311 -5.14 -13.56 5.06
CA VAL A 311 -6.34 -14.13 4.43
C VAL A 311 -7.06 -13.07 3.61
N GLN A 312 -7.48 -13.46 2.41
CA GLN A 312 -8.24 -12.68 1.43
C GLN A 312 -9.20 -13.63 0.70
N LYS A 313 -10.37 -13.12 0.28
CA LYS A 313 -11.30 -13.88 -0.57
C LYS A 313 -10.77 -13.99 -2.01
N ARG A 314 -11.30 -14.94 -2.80
CA ARG A 314 -10.96 -15.05 -4.22
C ARG A 314 -11.25 -13.74 -4.95
N GLY A 315 -10.36 -13.35 -5.87
CA GLY A 315 -10.46 -12.08 -6.59
C GLY A 315 -10.22 -10.81 -5.76
N ALA A 316 -9.99 -10.93 -4.44
CA ALA A 316 -9.55 -9.83 -3.58
C ALA A 316 -8.02 -9.75 -3.46
N ALA A 317 -7.29 -10.69 -4.07
CA ALA A 317 -5.85 -10.64 -4.18
C ALA A 317 -5.45 -9.44 -5.04
N ASP A 318 -4.96 -8.40 -4.37
CA ASP A 318 -4.68 -7.13 -4.99
C ASP A 318 -3.49 -7.25 -5.96
N ALA A 319 -3.46 -6.35 -6.94
CA ALA A 319 -2.26 -6.14 -7.75
C ALA A 319 -1.08 -5.66 -6.90
N VAL A 320 -1.24 -5.36 -5.61
CA VAL A 320 -0.23 -4.77 -4.73
C VAL A 320 -0.01 -5.62 -3.49
N LEU A 321 1.18 -5.53 -2.89
CA LEU A 321 1.47 -6.22 -1.64
C LEU A 321 0.68 -5.58 -0.48
N PRO A 322 -0.06 -6.37 0.32
CA PRO A 322 -0.73 -5.86 1.51
C PRO A 322 0.29 -5.32 2.52
N SER A 323 0.00 -4.15 3.10
CA SER A 323 0.88 -3.52 4.10
C SER A 323 1.11 -4.36 5.36
N LYS A 324 0.18 -5.25 5.70
CA LYS A 324 0.37 -6.23 6.79
C LYS A 324 1.49 -7.21 6.46
N LEU A 325 1.57 -7.68 5.22
CA LEU A 325 2.58 -8.65 4.80
C LEU A 325 3.98 -8.04 4.86
N THR A 326 4.15 -6.79 4.44
CA THR A 326 5.47 -6.14 4.46
C THR A 326 6.06 -6.06 5.87
N ASN A 327 5.24 -5.83 6.89
CA ASN A 327 5.67 -5.84 8.29
C ASN A 327 5.92 -7.25 8.84
N ILE A 328 5.11 -8.24 8.42
CA ILE A 328 5.33 -9.66 8.79
C ILE A 328 6.68 -10.15 8.23
N LEU A 329 6.97 -9.84 6.97
CA LEU A 329 8.24 -10.20 6.35
C LEU A 329 9.41 -9.50 7.05
N ALA A 330 9.23 -8.23 7.46
CA ALA A 330 10.27 -7.46 8.15
C ALA A 330 10.65 -8.03 9.53
N VAL A 331 9.71 -8.60 10.29
CA VAL A 331 10.03 -9.33 11.55
C VAL A 331 10.57 -10.74 11.31
N GLY A 332 10.66 -11.20 10.05
CA GLY A 332 10.99 -12.59 9.73
C GLY A 332 9.91 -13.58 10.16
N GLY A 333 8.63 -13.17 10.14
CA GLY A 333 7.51 -14.03 10.56
C GLY A 333 7.09 -15.01 9.48
N ASN A 334 6.74 -16.25 9.86
CA ASN A 334 6.13 -17.21 8.95
C ASN A 334 4.69 -16.82 8.66
N ALA A 335 4.31 -16.73 7.39
CA ALA A 335 2.97 -16.35 6.97
C ALA A 335 2.28 -17.45 6.17
N VAL A 336 0.98 -17.62 6.41
CA VAL A 336 0.05 -18.29 5.50
C VAL A 336 -0.70 -17.23 4.72
N ILE A 337 -0.62 -17.30 3.41
CA ILE A 337 -1.22 -16.35 2.48
C ILE A 337 -2.26 -17.09 1.65
N THR A 338 -3.50 -16.62 1.63
CA THR A 338 -4.50 -17.14 0.68
C THR A 338 -4.44 -16.33 -0.60
N ALA A 339 -3.97 -16.93 -1.69
CA ALA A 339 -3.84 -16.25 -2.97
C ALA A 339 -3.87 -17.24 -4.14
N GLU A 340 -4.37 -16.79 -5.29
CA GLU A 340 -4.30 -17.58 -6.52
C GLU A 340 -2.89 -17.48 -7.13
N PRO A 341 -2.35 -18.54 -7.76
CA PRO A 341 -0.95 -18.58 -8.22
C PRO A 341 -0.53 -17.45 -9.16
N HIS A 342 -1.48 -16.93 -9.94
CA HIS A 342 -1.24 -15.89 -10.94
C HIS A 342 -1.21 -14.46 -10.35
N THR A 343 -1.61 -14.28 -9.09
CA THR A 343 -1.67 -12.99 -8.40
C THR A 343 -0.28 -12.53 -7.93
N GLU A 344 -0.12 -11.25 -7.56
CA GLU A 344 1.17 -10.74 -7.04
C GLU A 344 1.69 -11.57 -5.85
N LEU A 345 0.78 -11.97 -4.96
CA LEU A 345 1.10 -12.78 -3.78
C LEU A 345 1.49 -14.22 -4.14
N GLY A 346 0.76 -14.84 -5.09
CA GLY A 346 1.12 -16.15 -5.62
C GLY A 346 2.49 -16.15 -6.29
N GLN A 347 2.75 -15.14 -7.12
CA GLN A 347 4.03 -14.96 -7.80
C GLN A 347 5.18 -14.64 -6.83
N LEU A 348 4.93 -13.93 -5.74
CA LEU A 348 5.91 -13.70 -4.68
C LEU A 348 6.35 -15.03 -4.06
N CYS A 349 5.40 -15.88 -3.69
CA CYS A 349 5.69 -17.18 -3.07
C CYS A 349 6.40 -18.13 -4.05
N ALA A 350 6.01 -18.13 -5.33
CA ALA A 350 6.66 -18.93 -6.36
C ALA A 350 8.12 -18.50 -6.63
N ARG A 351 8.40 -17.20 -6.55
CA ARG A 351 9.73 -16.65 -6.84
C ARG A 351 10.71 -16.76 -5.68
N TYR A 352 10.21 -16.72 -4.46
CA TYR A 352 11.01 -16.82 -3.24
C TYR A 352 10.53 -18.00 -2.41
N PRO A 353 10.92 -19.24 -2.75
CA PRO A 353 10.56 -20.42 -1.97
C PRO A 353 10.90 -20.24 -0.49
N GLY A 354 9.94 -20.55 0.39
CA GLY A 354 10.08 -20.38 1.83
C GLY A 354 9.78 -18.98 2.37
N ILE A 355 9.43 -17.99 1.53
CA ILE A 355 9.04 -16.65 2.02
C ILE A 355 7.72 -16.68 2.82
N ALA A 356 6.79 -17.54 2.41
CA ALA A 356 5.48 -17.77 3.02
C ALA A 356 4.87 -19.06 2.45
N VAL A 357 3.84 -19.58 3.12
CA VAL A 357 3.03 -20.70 2.63
C VAL A 357 1.81 -20.13 1.89
N CYS A 358 1.77 -20.31 0.57
CA CYS A 358 0.64 -19.88 -0.25
C CYS A 358 -0.40 -21.01 -0.35
N VAL A 359 -1.66 -20.69 -0.07
CA VAL A 359 -2.77 -21.65 -0.09
C VAL A 359 -3.95 -21.13 -0.88
N GLU A 360 -4.81 -22.05 -1.32
CA GLU A 360 -6.02 -21.72 -2.07
C GLU A 360 -6.97 -20.85 -1.22
N PRO A 361 -7.46 -19.71 -1.75
CA PRO A 361 -8.47 -18.91 -1.07
C PRO A 361 -9.76 -19.69 -0.81
N GLU A 362 -10.43 -19.33 0.29
CA GLU A 362 -11.76 -19.85 0.67
C GLU A 362 -11.81 -21.37 0.95
N SER A 363 -10.66 -22.04 1.06
CA SER A 363 -10.55 -23.45 1.46
C SER A 363 -10.08 -23.59 2.92
N THR A 364 -10.92 -24.17 3.77
CA THR A 364 -10.55 -24.44 5.17
C THR A 364 -9.49 -25.54 5.27
N ASP A 365 -9.56 -26.58 4.43
CA ASP A 365 -8.56 -27.66 4.42
C ASP A 365 -7.18 -27.09 4.09
N ALA A 366 -7.08 -26.33 3.00
CA ALA A 366 -5.82 -25.72 2.58
C ALA A 366 -5.27 -24.74 3.64
N LEU A 367 -6.15 -23.99 4.32
CA LEU A 367 -5.73 -23.09 5.40
C LEU A 367 -5.16 -23.84 6.61
N VAL A 368 -5.79 -24.95 7.02
CA VAL A 368 -5.31 -25.79 8.14
C VAL A 368 -3.96 -26.43 7.82
N ASP A 369 -3.81 -26.95 6.60
CA ASP A 369 -2.55 -27.53 6.12
C ASP A 369 -1.47 -26.45 6.05
N GLY A 370 -1.81 -25.27 5.52
CA GLY A 370 -0.91 -24.13 5.44
C GLY A 370 -0.43 -23.66 6.82
N ILE A 371 -1.32 -23.58 7.81
CA ILE A 371 -0.97 -23.25 9.20
C ILE A 371 0.00 -24.29 9.76
N SER A 372 -0.28 -25.58 9.53
CA SER A 372 0.59 -26.66 10.00
C SER A 372 1.99 -26.58 9.37
N GLN A 373 2.07 -26.29 8.07
CA GLN A 373 3.34 -26.08 7.36
C GLN A 373 4.09 -24.85 7.89
N ALA A 374 3.42 -23.72 8.04
CA ALA A 374 4.02 -22.48 8.53
C ALA A 374 4.56 -22.62 9.96
N LEU A 375 3.87 -23.38 10.82
CA LEU A 375 4.32 -23.68 12.18
C LEU A 375 5.50 -24.65 12.24
N ALA A 376 5.72 -25.44 11.19
CA ALA A 376 6.86 -26.35 11.07
C ALA A 376 8.13 -25.65 10.55
N MET A 377 7.99 -24.44 9.99
CA MET A 377 9.12 -23.63 9.55
C MET A 377 9.92 -23.10 10.76
N PRO A 378 11.22 -22.81 10.60
CA PRO A 378 11.99 -22.11 11.63
C PRO A 378 11.27 -20.82 12.07
N LYS A 379 11.19 -20.58 13.38
CA LYS A 379 10.45 -19.42 13.93
C LYS A 379 10.88 -18.09 13.29
N ASN A 380 12.17 -17.94 13.03
CA ASN A 380 12.74 -16.82 12.31
C ASN A 380 12.92 -17.21 10.85
N ASN A 381 12.07 -16.68 9.98
CA ASN A 381 12.13 -16.87 8.54
C ASN A 381 13.17 -15.94 7.92
N THR A 382 14.34 -16.49 7.61
CA THR A 382 15.45 -15.74 7.00
C THR A 382 15.11 -15.26 5.59
N THR A 383 14.46 -16.08 4.76
CA THR A 383 14.02 -15.69 3.41
C THR A 383 13.11 -14.46 3.44
N ALA A 384 12.14 -14.44 4.37
CA ALA A 384 11.24 -13.32 4.56
C ALA A 384 11.98 -12.05 5.01
N ARG A 385 12.87 -12.20 5.98
CA ARG A 385 13.67 -11.09 6.53
C ARG A 385 14.60 -10.48 5.49
N GLU A 386 15.38 -11.31 4.79
CA GLU A 386 16.29 -10.87 3.72
C GLU A 386 15.53 -10.20 2.57
N TYR A 387 14.36 -10.73 2.20
CA TYR A 387 13.51 -10.09 1.21
C TYR A 387 13.08 -8.69 1.65
N ALA A 388 12.64 -8.53 2.91
CA ALA A 388 12.25 -7.24 3.46
C ALA A 388 13.42 -6.25 3.52
N GLU A 389 14.58 -6.69 3.99
CA GLU A 389 15.81 -5.87 4.06
C GLU A 389 16.26 -5.39 2.67
N ARG A 390 16.25 -6.27 1.68
CA ARG A 390 16.69 -5.93 0.32
C ARG A 390 15.66 -5.10 -0.45
N THR A 391 14.37 -5.43 -0.31
CA THR A 391 13.34 -4.99 -1.26
C THR A 391 12.33 -4.00 -0.65
N LEU A 392 12.20 -3.98 0.68
CA LEU A 392 11.22 -3.16 1.39
C LEU A 392 11.88 -2.13 2.32
N ASN A 393 13.20 -2.18 2.53
CA ASN A 393 13.88 -1.17 3.33
C ASN A 393 13.85 0.19 2.61
N LYS A 394 13.36 1.22 3.32
CA LYS A 394 13.22 2.59 2.81
C LYS A 394 14.50 3.13 2.15
N GLU A 395 15.65 2.98 2.81
CA GLU A 395 16.92 3.52 2.32
C GLU A 395 17.33 2.85 0.99
N ASN A 396 17.22 1.52 0.94
CA ASN A 396 17.57 0.75 -0.26
C ASN A 396 16.64 1.07 -1.43
N VAL A 397 15.33 1.11 -1.17
CA VAL A 397 14.31 1.37 -2.19
C VAL A 397 14.44 2.78 -2.76
N LEU A 398 14.60 3.80 -1.92
CA LEU A 398 14.72 5.19 -2.36
C LEU A 398 16.06 5.45 -3.07
N ARG A 399 17.15 4.87 -2.59
CA ARG A 399 18.47 4.97 -3.23
C ARG A 399 18.46 4.33 -4.62
N GLN A 400 17.89 3.14 -4.75
CA GLN A 400 17.76 2.48 -6.05
C GLN A 400 16.90 3.32 -7.01
N PHE A 401 15.75 3.83 -6.54
CA PHE A 401 14.89 4.67 -7.37
C PHE A 401 15.59 5.93 -7.87
N ILE A 402 16.35 6.64 -7.02
CA ILE A 402 17.13 7.80 -7.45
C ILE A 402 18.21 7.42 -8.47
N ALA A 403 18.86 6.26 -8.31
CA ALA A 403 19.84 5.77 -9.28
C ALA A 403 19.18 5.48 -10.64
N ASP A 404 18.04 4.81 -10.63
CA ASP A 404 17.29 4.41 -11.83
C ASP A 404 16.82 5.63 -12.65
N ILE A 405 16.40 6.71 -11.98
CA ILE A 405 15.94 7.93 -12.69
C ILE A 405 17.08 8.86 -13.08
N ARG A 406 18.31 8.63 -12.59
CA ARG A 406 19.50 9.41 -12.96
C ARG A 406 20.10 8.95 -14.29
N GLY A 407 20.12 7.63 -14.53
CA GLY A 407 20.41 7.05 -15.85
C GLY A 407 19.47 7.61 -16.91
#